data_AF-A0A180FDN5-F1
#
_entry.id   AF-A0A180FDN5-F1
#
_cell.length_a   1.000
_cell.length_b   1.000
_cell.length_c   1.000
_cell.angle_alpha   90.00
_cell.angle_beta   90.00
_cell.angle_gamma   90.00
#
_symmetry.space_group_name_H-M   'P 1'
#
loop_
_entity.id
_entity.type
_entity.pdbx_description
1 polymer ?
#
loop_
_entity_poly.entity_id
_entity_poly.type
_entity_poly.pdbx_seq_one_letter_code
_entity_poly.pdbx_strand_id
1 'polypeptide(L)'
;MSDYGNFPVWHTEADLYMIDLSTGEHHPLEQANSAGATDSYHSWSSNSRWIVFGSRRTDGLYTRPYIAYIDTTGNSAKPFLLPKKTRSFTPAL
;
A
#
# COMPACT_ATOMS: atom_id res chain seq x y z
N MET A 1 19.84 15.23 -10.86
CA MET A 1 18.87 16.35 -10.90
C MET A 1 17.89 16.05 -12.03
N SER A 2 16.59 16.24 -11.80
CA SER A 2 15.55 15.95 -12.81
C SER A 2 15.25 17.22 -13.59
N ASP A 3 15.25 17.15 -14.93
CA ASP A 3 14.99 18.29 -15.84
C ASP A 3 13.51 18.70 -15.91
N TYR A 4 12.63 17.97 -15.23
CA TYR A 4 11.21 18.27 -15.08
C TYR A 4 10.77 18.11 -13.63
N GLY A 5 9.72 18.84 -13.25
CA GLY A 5 9.12 18.80 -11.92
C GLY A 5 8.83 17.36 -11.49
N ASN A 6 9.64 16.86 -10.56
CA ASN A 6 9.38 15.60 -9.88
C ASN A 6 8.58 15.94 -8.63
N PHE A 7 7.36 15.41 -8.52
CA PHE A 7 6.57 15.46 -7.29
C PHE A 7 6.67 14.08 -6.64
N PRO A 8 7.76 13.79 -5.92
CA PRO A 8 7.84 12.53 -5.22
C PRO A 8 6.72 12.54 -4.18
N VAL A 9 5.80 11.58 -4.27
CA VAL A 9 4.85 11.31 -3.19
C VAL A 9 5.67 10.77 -2.01
N TRP A 10 6.22 11.69 -1.22
CA TRP A 10 7.07 11.45 -0.06
C TRP A 10 6.38 12.02 1.17
N HIS A 11 5.13 11.59 1.35
CA HIS A 11 4.31 11.88 2.51
C HIS A 11 4.42 10.67 3.43
N THR A 12 5.43 10.66 4.29
CA THR A 12 5.66 9.55 5.25
C THR A 12 4.54 9.45 6.29
N GLU A 13 3.68 10.46 6.34
CA GLU A 13 2.45 10.57 7.12
C GLU A 13 1.19 10.02 6.41
N ALA A 14 1.33 9.53 5.17
CA ALA A 14 0.19 9.02 4.40
C ALA A 14 -0.23 7.61 4.86
N ASP A 15 -0.97 7.57 5.96
CA ASP A 15 -1.60 6.37 6.50
C ASP A 15 -2.92 6.05 5.80
N LEU A 16 -3.22 4.75 5.67
CA LEU A 16 -4.52 4.27 5.21
C LEU A 16 -5.54 4.32 6.36
N TYR A 17 -6.72 4.83 6.05
CA TYR A 17 -7.89 4.85 6.94
C TYR A 17 -9.06 4.11 6.28
N MET A 18 -9.94 3.57 7.11
CA MET A 18 -11.23 3.05 6.70
C MET A 18 -12.33 3.90 7.31
N ILE A 19 -13.44 4.07 6.58
CA ILE A 19 -14.63 4.78 7.04
C ILE A 19 -15.83 3.84 7.02
N ASP A 20 -16.59 3.83 8.10
CA ASP A 20 -17.93 3.26 8.13
C ASP A 20 -18.89 4.27 7.49
N LEU A 21 -19.50 3.92 6.37
CA LEU A 21 -20.37 4.83 5.63
C LEU A 21 -21.73 5.05 6.30
N SER A 22 -22.13 4.19 7.24
CA SER A 22 -23.38 4.32 7.99
C SER A 22 -23.25 5.28 9.17
N THR A 23 -22.11 5.29 9.85
CA THR A 23 -21.86 6.16 11.02
C THR A 23 -21.02 7.39 10.68
N GLY A 24 -20.23 7.32 9.60
CA GLY A 24 -19.23 8.33 9.24
C GLY A 24 -17.94 8.24 10.08
N GLU A 25 -17.86 7.30 11.01
CA GLU A 25 -16.66 7.08 11.81
C GLU A 25 -15.54 6.50 10.96
N HIS A 26 -14.31 6.95 11.20
CA HIS A 26 -13.14 6.46 10.50
C HIS A 26 -12.05 6.07 11.49
N HIS A 27 -11.27 5.05 11.11
CA HIS A 27 -10.17 4.54 11.90
C HIS A 27 -8.98 4.19 11.01
N PRO A 28 -7.75 4.28 11.54
CA PRO A 28 -6.55 3.88 10.80
C PRO A 28 -6.53 2.35 10.59
N LEU A 29 -5.98 1.92 9.47
CA LEU A 29 -5.65 0.52 9.22
C LEU A 29 -4.31 0.16 9.88
N GLU A 30 -4.29 0.13 11.20
CA GLU A 30 -3.09 0.00 12.06
C GLU A 30 -2.11 -1.10 11.61
N GLN A 31 -2.62 -2.30 11.29
CA GLN A 31 -1.76 -3.42 10.89
C GLN A 31 -1.28 -3.33 9.44
N ALA A 32 -2.01 -2.62 8.58
CA ALA A 32 -1.63 -2.36 7.21
C ALA A 32 -0.58 -1.27 7.11
N ASN A 33 -0.69 -0.20 7.90
CA ASN A 33 0.21 0.94 7.87
C ASN A 33 1.61 0.58 8.36
N SER A 34 2.58 1.42 8.00
CA SER A 34 3.96 1.29 8.46
C SER A 34 4.51 2.66 8.79
N ALA A 35 4.98 2.84 10.03
CA ALA A 35 5.56 4.11 10.47
C ALA A 35 6.68 4.58 9.53
N GLY A 36 6.62 5.86 9.12
CA GLY A 36 7.62 6.47 8.26
C GLY A 36 7.56 6.02 6.79
N ALA A 37 6.47 5.37 6.37
CA ALA A 37 6.26 4.95 4.98
C ALA A 37 5.05 5.64 4.38
N THR A 38 5.13 5.93 3.08
CA THR A 38 3.98 6.41 2.31
C THR A 38 3.19 5.21 1.79
N ASP A 39 1.91 5.15 2.14
CA ASP A 39 0.93 4.21 1.57
C ASP A 39 -0.06 4.96 0.65
N SER A 40 -0.36 4.40 -0.52
CA SER A 40 -1.09 5.10 -1.59
C SER A 40 -1.80 4.14 -2.55
N TYR A 41 -2.65 4.66 -3.45
CA TYR A 41 -3.27 3.91 -4.55
C TYR A 41 -3.93 2.59 -4.11
N HIS A 42 -4.85 2.65 -3.14
CA HIS A 42 -5.55 1.48 -2.66
C HIS A 42 -6.63 1.02 -3.66
N SER A 43 -6.83 -0.29 -3.76
CA SER A 43 -7.91 -0.92 -4.52
C SER A 43 -8.40 -2.18 -3.81
N TRP A 44 -9.65 -2.55 -4.06
CA TRP A 44 -10.35 -3.59 -3.31
C TRP A 44 -10.67 -4.79 -4.19
N SER A 45 -10.59 -5.97 -3.59
CA SER A 45 -11.24 -7.18 -4.13
C SER A 45 -12.76 -7.03 -4.12
N SER A 46 -13.44 -7.73 -5.03
CA SER A 46 -14.90 -7.67 -5.18
C SER A 46 -15.69 -8.18 -3.97
N ASN A 47 -15.09 -9.00 -3.11
CA ASN A 47 -15.70 -9.50 -1.89
C ASN A 47 -15.37 -8.64 -0.65
N SER A 48 -14.67 -7.53 -0.84
CA SER A 48 -14.28 -6.58 0.21
C SER A 48 -13.42 -7.19 1.32
N ARG A 49 -12.77 -8.33 1.08
CA ARG A 49 -11.90 -9.00 2.08
C ARG A 49 -10.41 -8.79 1.84
N TRP A 50 -10.03 -8.17 0.74
CA TRP A 50 -8.65 -7.88 0.39
C TRP A 50 -8.49 -6.49 -0.18
N ILE A 51 -7.40 -5.83 0.22
CA ILE A 51 -6.92 -4.58 -0.36
C ILE A 51 -5.54 -4.77 -0.96
N VAL A 52 -5.29 -4.12 -2.10
CA VAL A 52 -3.95 -3.89 -2.63
C VAL A 52 -3.65 -2.40 -2.53
N PHE A 53 -2.44 -2.04 -2.16
CA PHE A 53 -2.01 -0.65 -2.08
C PHE A 53 -0.50 -0.54 -2.36
N GLY A 54 -0.06 0.62 -2.83
CA GLY A 54 1.35 0.92 -3.04
C GLY A 54 2.01 1.41 -1.75
N SER A 55 3.15 0.83 -1.40
CA SER A 55 3.92 1.23 -0.22
C SER A 55 5.41 1.38 -0.51
N ARG A 56 6.06 2.35 0.15
CA ARG A 56 7.52 2.50 0.18
C ARG A 56 8.17 1.91 1.44
N ARG A 57 7.45 1.12 2.24
CA ARG A 57 7.91 0.62 3.55
C ARG A 57 9.22 -0.18 3.59
N THR A 58 9.70 -0.68 2.45
CA THR A 58 10.92 -1.50 2.42
C THR A 58 12.19 -0.65 2.40
N ASP A 59 12.23 0.39 1.59
CA ASP A 59 13.45 1.19 1.36
C ASP A 59 13.19 2.71 1.26
N GLY A 60 11.94 3.17 1.38
CA GLY A 60 11.56 4.58 1.25
C GLY A 60 11.64 5.15 -0.17
N LEU A 61 12.17 4.39 -1.12
CA LEU A 61 12.49 4.85 -2.48
C LEU A 61 11.46 4.38 -3.50
N TYR A 62 11.16 3.08 -3.50
CA TYR A 62 10.31 2.47 -4.51
C TYR A 62 8.95 2.08 -3.95
N THR A 63 7.89 2.52 -4.62
CA THR A 63 6.53 2.05 -4.36
C THR A 63 6.39 0.62 -4.87
N ARG A 64 6.02 -0.30 -3.97
CA ARG A 64 5.74 -1.71 -4.27
C ARG A 64 4.31 -2.06 -3.88
N PRO A 65 3.62 -2.97 -4.59
CA PRO A 65 2.28 -3.41 -4.23
C PRO A 65 2.31 -4.35 -3.02
N TYR A 66 1.59 -3.97 -1.98
CA TYR A 66 1.31 -4.80 -0.80
C TYR A 66 -0.15 -5.19 -0.81
N ILE A 67 -0.45 -6.38 -0.27
CA ILE A 67 -1.80 -6.89 -0.11
C ILE A 67 -2.07 -7.18 1.37
N ALA A 68 -3.25 -6.79 1.84
CA ALA A 68 -3.73 -7.07 3.20
C ALA A 68 -5.13 -7.69 3.15
N TYR A 69 -5.42 -8.57 4.11
CA TYR A 69 -6.77 -9.05 4.37
C TYR A 69 -7.52 -8.04 5.26
N ILE A 70 -8.82 -7.88 5.03
CA ILE A 70 -9.73 -7.08 5.86
C ILE A 70 -10.78 -8.00 6.46
N ASP A 71 -10.81 -8.08 7.78
CA ASP A 71 -11.74 -8.95 8.50
C ASP A 71 -13.19 -8.44 8.46
N THR A 72 -14.11 -9.22 9.03
CA THR A 72 -15.53 -8.91 9.04
C THR A 72 -15.88 -7.69 9.90
N THR A 73 -14.98 -7.26 10.78
CA THR A 73 -15.12 -6.07 11.62
C THR A 73 -14.43 -4.84 11.03
N GLY A 74 -13.77 -4.97 9.88
CA GLY A 74 -13.09 -3.87 9.22
C GLY A 74 -11.65 -3.64 9.66
N ASN A 75 -11.04 -4.57 10.40
CA ASN A 75 -9.64 -4.48 10.77
C ASN A 75 -8.77 -5.09 9.68
N SER A 76 -7.60 -4.49 9.46
CA SER A 76 -6.59 -5.03 8.57
C SER A 76 -5.74 -6.10 9.27
N ALA A 77 -5.32 -7.10 8.50
CA ALA A 77 -4.21 -7.96 8.85
C ALA A 77 -2.88 -7.36 8.39
N LYS A 78 -1.77 -7.87 8.93
CA LYS A 78 -0.43 -7.48 8.48
C LYS A 78 -0.26 -7.80 6.98
N PRO A 79 0.18 -6.85 6.15
CA PRO A 79 0.26 -7.02 4.72
C PRO A 79 1.54 -7.76 4.31
N PHE A 80 1.50 -8.35 3.12
CA PHE A 80 2.66 -8.94 2.48
C PHE A 80 2.90 -8.34 1.10
N LEU A 81 4.17 -8.32 0.70
CA LEU A 81 4.59 -7.84 -0.61
C LEU A 81 4.06 -8.81 -1.69
N LEU A 82 3.40 -8.28 -2.72
CA LEU A 82 2.95 -9.10 -3.84
C LEU A 82 4.17 -9.70 -4.55
N PRO A 83 4.27 -11.04 -4.68
CA PRO A 83 5.44 -11.66 -5.27
C PRO A 83 5.60 -11.23 -6.73
N LYS A 84 6.77 -10.69 -7.07
CA LYS A 84 7.16 -10.51 -8.47
C LYS A 84 7.78 -11.81 -8.96
N LYS A 85 7.22 -12.39 -10.03
CA LYS A 85 7.90 -13.48 -10.75
C LYS A 85 9.20 -12.90 -11.33
N THR A 86 10.33 -13.35 -10.83
CA THR A 86 11.64 -13.07 -11.42
C THR A 86 11.69 -13.78 -12.78
N ARG A 87 11.49 -13.03 -13.88
CA ARG A 87 12.02 -13.46 -15.18
C ARG A 87 13.49 -13.08 -15.14
N SER A 88 14.39 -14.06 -15.14
CA SER A 88 15.81 -13.80 -15.38
C SER A 88 15.93 -13.14 -16.75
N PHE A 89 16.06 -11.82 -16.77
CA PHE A 89 16.53 -11.11 -17.94
C PHE A 89 18.04 -11.36 -17.98
N THR A 90 18.45 -12.37 -18.74
CA THR A 90 19.82 -12.48 -19.22
C THR A 90 19.85 -11.71 -20.54
N PRO A 91 20.50 -10.54 -20.63
CA PRO A 91 20.78 -9.96 -21.94
C PRO A 91 21.67 -10.96 -22.67
N ALA A 92 21.25 -11.41 -23.85
CA ALA A 92 22.15 -12.10 -24.74
C ALA A 92 23.32 -11.14 -25.05
N LEU A 93 24.54 -11.64 -24.85
CA LEU A 93 25.79 -11.00 -25.25
C LEU A 93 25.82 -10.75 -26.76
#